data_AF-A0A914P264-F1
#
_entry.id   AF-A0A914P264-F1
#
_cell.length_a   1.000
_cell.length_b   1.000
_cell.length_c   1.000
_cell.angle_alpha   90.00
_cell.angle_beta   90.00
_cell.angle_gamma   90.00
#
_symmetry.space_group_name_H-M   'P 1'
#
loop_
_entity.id
_entity.type
_entity.pdbx_description
1 polymer ?
#
loop_
_entity_poly.entity_id
_entity_poly.type
_entity_poly.pdbx_seq_one_letter_code
_entity_poly.pdbx_strand_id
1 'polypeptide(L)'
;MATANFFKKCDDCGKKYLNEECYNYHKKGSNCRQTKICEKCGVIWSIKNYKREEQKQHVCGQKWCQICRQYHSIDRGCFIRPLEPKKSVPYRLVTFDFEATQNEKINNVNEERRLHKVNFIAATVTCTKCMEDGKIWRSPLNQNVISCSICGNNRSVTFSHQPFNQTKVDKQTITQNPLKDFIQWILFELNPQYSTMAFSHNGGRYDMVMVFREIYLKGVVPSMIRRGNKLYELKIPRNNKCNEVIFRDSYNLCPVALGKLIGAFGLQVTEKQFFPHLANIPENYGRTLQQLPLKSDYLYGGMPPQKQNEFDKWYEEEKNHQFCLDEALAEYCTNDVQILTEALIAFRKKFMEISKKKNTQPGSSQEGIDILRDAMTIASACMKHFRLNHLQPQHLAIVPEKGYENCDNQSELALKYLQWYEETRGVQIQSAHSEGGEHVVAGRYKIDGYIKEEDRAIEVNGCAWHACQKCFGNDLYKILPNGKTMAKTIEDDENRLAIIRRNIKNVDIIWECEIRQMLRRSKNMRKSFANYHNKGPINIRDCYFGGRTGPLQMYFDADAEQHKIGYLDFNSLYPSTIATTAFPVGHPKIHVVPLAEQKVNWNS
;
A
#
# COMPACT_ATOMS: atom_id res chain seq x y z
N MET A 1 -13.59 -52.69 -21.74
CA MET A 1 -13.77 -53.23 -20.38
C MET A 1 -13.68 -52.08 -19.41
N ALA A 2 -14.77 -51.81 -18.69
CA ALA A 2 -14.86 -50.74 -17.72
C ALA A 2 -13.85 -50.98 -16.58
N THR A 3 -12.86 -50.10 -16.43
CA THR A 3 -11.98 -50.11 -15.27
C THR A 3 -12.84 -49.87 -14.03
N ALA A 4 -12.75 -50.78 -13.08
CA ALA A 4 -13.45 -50.70 -11.80
C ALA A 4 -13.29 -49.29 -11.21
N ASN A 5 -14.40 -48.68 -10.80
CA ASN A 5 -14.45 -47.38 -10.15
C ASN A 5 -13.59 -47.41 -8.88
N PHE A 6 -12.32 -47.06 -8.99
CA PHE A 6 -11.44 -46.91 -7.84
C PHE A 6 -12.03 -45.80 -6.96
N PHE A 7 -12.40 -46.14 -5.74
CA PHE A 7 -12.88 -45.18 -4.75
C PHE A 7 -12.25 -45.52 -3.40
N LYS A 8 -11.34 -44.67 -2.93
CA LYS A 8 -10.63 -44.89 -1.66
C LYS A 8 -10.68 -43.66 -0.78
N LYS A 9 -11.15 -43.84 0.46
CA LYS A 9 -11.08 -42.83 1.53
C LYS A 9 -9.75 -42.99 2.25
N CYS A 10 -9.07 -41.89 2.57
CA CYS A 10 -7.90 -41.92 3.44
C CYS A 10 -8.32 -41.81 4.90
N ASP A 11 -7.88 -42.73 5.75
CA ASP A 11 -8.25 -42.74 7.18
C ASP A 11 -7.60 -41.58 7.97
N ASP A 12 -6.42 -41.12 7.55
CA ASP A 12 -5.69 -40.06 8.26
C ASP A 12 -6.28 -38.66 8.07
N CYS A 13 -6.75 -38.38 6.85
CA CYS A 13 -7.22 -37.05 6.44
C CYS A 13 -8.69 -37.01 6.00
N GLY A 14 -9.35 -38.16 5.91
CA GLY A 14 -10.75 -38.34 5.54
C GLY A 14 -11.09 -38.12 4.06
N LYS A 15 -10.14 -37.65 3.23
CA LYS A 15 -10.38 -37.30 1.82
C LYS A 15 -10.66 -38.53 0.96
N LYS A 16 -11.49 -38.35 -0.06
CA LYS A 16 -11.90 -39.39 -1.02
C LYS A 16 -11.16 -39.19 -2.35
N TYR A 17 -10.69 -40.28 -2.95
CA TYR A 17 -9.94 -40.29 -4.19
C TYR A 17 -10.58 -41.25 -5.19
N LEU A 18 -10.69 -40.81 -6.44
CA LEU A 18 -11.30 -41.55 -7.55
C LEU A 18 -10.27 -42.26 -8.46
N ASN A 19 -8.98 -42.10 -8.17
CA ASN A 19 -7.91 -42.80 -8.85
C ASN A 19 -6.79 -43.18 -7.86
N GLU A 20 -6.08 -44.26 -8.19
CA GLU A 20 -5.06 -44.83 -7.31
C GLU A 20 -3.79 -43.98 -7.26
N GLU A 21 -3.41 -43.38 -8.38
CA GLU A 21 -2.23 -42.52 -8.48
C GLU A 21 -2.33 -41.28 -7.58
N CYS A 22 -3.46 -40.57 -7.56
CA CYS A 22 -3.68 -39.43 -6.66
C CYS A 22 -3.74 -39.88 -5.20
N TYR A 23 -4.29 -41.06 -4.89
CA TYR A 23 -4.25 -41.60 -3.53
C TYR A 23 -2.80 -41.86 -3.09
N ASN A 24 -1.99 -42.50 -3.92
CA ASN A 24 -0.58 -42.78 -3.60
C ASN A 24 0.26 -41.50 -3.52
N TYR A 25 0.03 -40.55 -4.43
CA TYR A 25 0.68 -39.24 -4.40
C TYR A 25 0.33 -38.45 -3.13
N HIS A 26 -0.92 -38.49 -2.67
CA HIS A 26 -1.31 -37.82 -1.43
C HIS A 26 -0.63 -38.41 -0.17
N LYS A 27 -0.44 -39.75 -0.14
CA LYS A 27 0.22 -40.46 0.98
C LYS A 27 1.73 -40.19 0.99
N LYS A 28 2.37 -40.15 -0.17
CA LYS A 28 3.81 -39.83 -0.32
C LYS A 28 4.10 -38.34 -0.06
N GLY A 29 3.16 -37.45 -0.40
CA GLY A 29 3.30 -36.02 -0.20
C GLY A 29 2.96 -35.53 1.22
N SER A 30 3.28 -34.27 1.51
CA SER A 30 2.93 -33.63 2.80
C SER A 30 1.44 -33.29 2.94
N ASN A 31 0.66 -33.40 1.87
CA ASN A 31 -0.74 -32.95 1.81
C ASN A 31 -1.66 -33.68 2.79
N CYS A 32 -1.47 -35.00 2.97
CA CYS A 32 -2.22 -35.79 3.93
C CYS A 32 -2.06 -35.27 5.37
N ARG A 33 -0.83 -34.91 5.74
CA ARG A 33 -0.48 -34.40 7.08
C ARG A 33 -0.85 -32.93 7.29
N GLN A 34 -1.04 -32.17 6.22
CA GLN A 34 -1.28 -30.73 6.29
C GLN A 34 -2.76 -30.35 6.23
N THR A 35 -3.62 -31.21 5.68
CA THR A 35 -5.01 -30.87 5.44
C THR A 35 -5.94 -32.06 5.70
N LYS A 36 -7.06 -31.82 6.36
CA LYS A 36 -8.08 -32.83 6.67
C LYS A 36 -9.43 -32.40 6.12
N ILE A 37 -10.33 -33.33 5.85
CA ILE A 37 -11.73 -33.04 5.53
C ILE A 37 -12.58 -33.22 6.80
N CYS A 38 -13.55 -32.34 7.01
CA CYS A 38 -14.54 -32.53 8.06
C CYS A 38 -15.61 -33.52 7.57
N GLU A 39 -15.92 -34.54 8.37
CA GLU A 39 -16.93 -35.54 8.02
C GLU A 39 -18.36 -34.99 8.07
N LYS A 40 -18.60 -33.96 8.89
CA LYS A 40 -19.94 -33.35 9.06
C LYS A 40 -20.31 -32.39 7.93
N CYS A 41 -19.36 -31.56 7.46
CA CYS A 41 -19.65 -30.51 6.48
C CYS A 41 -18.85 -30.64 5.16
N GLY A 42 -17.99 -31.65 5.02
CA GLY A 42 -17.20 -31.90 3.81
C GLY A 42 -16.09 -30.86 3.53
N VAL A 43 -15.88 -29.87 4.39
CA VAL A 43 -14.88 -28.81 4.18
C VAL A 43 -13.46 -29.36 4.41
N ILE A 44 -12.56 -29.09 3.45
CA ILE A 44 -11.13 -29.35 3.60
C ILE A 44 -10.48 -28.18 4.34
N TRP A 45 -9.81 -28.46 5.45
CA TRP A 45 -9.17 -27.47 6.31
C TRP A 45 -7.67 -27.75 6.48
N SER A 46 -6.89 -26.68 6.73
CA SER A 46 -5.43 -26.74 6.87
C SER A 46 -4.99 -26.73 8.33
N ILE A 47 -4.29 -27.79 8.76
CA ILE A 47 -3.74 -27.91 10.12
C ILE A 47 -2.74 -26.79 10.41
N LYS A 48 -1.98 -26.33 9.39
CA LYS A 48 -1.00 -25.25 9.53
C LYS A 48 -1.65 -23.90 9.88
N ASN A 49 -2.86 -23.66 9.40
CA ASN A 49 -3.60 -22.43 9.68
C ASN A 49 -4.19 -22.46 11.09
N TYR A 50 -4.73 -23.59 11.53
CA TYR A 50 -5.26 -23.75 12.89
C TYR A 50 -4.19 -23.74 13.98
N LYS A 51 -2.95 -24.19 13.72
CA LYS A 51 -1.84 -24.06 14.69
C LYS A 51 -1.48 -22.61 15.07
N ARG A 52 -1.99 -21.60 14.33
CA ARG A 52 -1.80 -20.16 14.62
C ARG A 52 -2.90 -19.58 15.50
N GLU A 53 -3.93 -20.36 15.78
CA GLU A 53 -5.04 -20.04 16.68
C GLU A 53 -4.98 -20.99 17.89
N GLU A 54 -5.58 -20.61 19.02
CA GLU A 54 -5.77 -21.54 20.15
C GLU A 54 -6.74 -22.68 19.78
N GLN A 55 -7.55 -22.47 18.73
CA GLN A 55 -8.41 -23.48 18.13
C GLN A 55 -7.56 -24.52 17.39
N LYS A 56 -7.45 -25.73 17.97
CA LYS A 56 -6.68 -26.85 17.39
C LYS A 56 -7.49 -27.74 16.45
N GLN A 57 -8.78 -27.43 16.21
CA GLN A 57 -9.72 -28.27 15.47
C GLN A 57 -10.69 -27.45 14.61
N HIS A 58 -11.17 -28.06 13.53
CA HIS A 58 -12.19 -27.47 12.65
C HIS A 58 -13.54 -27.29 13.35
N VAL A 59 -14.19 -26.15 13.10
CA VAL A 59 -15.57 -25.85 13.53
C VAL A 59 -16.46 -25.71 12.30
N CYS A 60 -17.51 -26.52 12.22
CA CYS A 60 -18.47 -26.46 11.11
C CYS A 60 -19.17 -25.09 11.06
N GLY A 61 -19.40 -24.57 9.85
CA GLY A 61 -19.97 -23.24 9.63
C GLY A 61 -18.94 -22.10 9.58
N GLN A 62 -17.69 -22.35 9.99
CA GLN A 62 -16.60 -21.36 9.86
C GLN A 62 -15.75 -21.59 8.61
N LYS A 63 -15.27 -20.51 8.00
CA LYS A 63 -14.37 -20.53 6.86
C LYS A 63 -13.14 -19.68 7.14
N TRP A 64 -12.01 -20.06 6.55
CA TRP A 64 -10.78 -19.26 6.61
C TRP A 64 -10.95 -17.98 5.79
N CYS A 65 -10.78 -16.83 6.44
CA CYS A 65 -10.81 -15.55 5.77
C CYS A 65 -9.39 -15.06 5.47
N GLN A 66 -9.09 -14.78 4.19
CA GLN A 66 -7.76 -14.27 3.79
C GLN A 66 -7.50 -12.83 4.27
N ILE A 67 -8.56 -12.09 4.59
CA ILE A 67 -8.51 -10.68 4.98
C ILE A 67 -8.08 -10.55 6.44
N CYS A 68 -8.87 -11.09 7.38
CA CYS A 68 -8.53 -11.06 8.81
C CYS A 68 -7.57 -12.18 9.24
N ARG A 69 -7.34 -13.18 8.36
CA ARG A 69 -6.51 -14.36 8.61
C ARG A 69 -6.97 -15.15 9.83
N GLN A 70 -8.29 -15.33 9.95
CA GLN A 70 -8.94 -16.12 10.99
C GLN A 70 -10.06 -16.99 10.43
N TYR A 71 -10.43 -18.03 11.16
CA TYR A 71 -11.68 -18.76 10.93
C TYR A 71 -12.87 -18.02 11.57
N HIS A 72 -13.91 -17.78 10.78
CA HIS A 72 -15.19 -17.26 11.28
C HIS A 72 -16.35 -17.64 10.35
N SER A 73 -17.58 -17.57 10.85
CA SER A 73 -18.78 -17.75 10.01
C SER A 73 -18.99 -16.55 9.09
N ILE A 74 -19.75 -16.75 8.02
CA ILE A 74 -20.17 -15.67 7.13
C ILE A 74 -21.11 -14.72 7.88
N ASP A 75 -22.03 -15.27 8.68
CA ASP A 75 -23.06 -14.51 9.41
C ASP A 75 -22.46 -13.55 10.46
N ARG A 76 -21.33 -13.95 11.07
CA ARG A 76 -20.60 -13.08 11.99
C ARG A 76 -19.96 -11.88 11.26
N GLY A 77 -19.66 -12.03 9.98
CA GLY A 77 -18.85 -11.09 9.22
C GLY A 77 -17.37 -11.06 9.65
N CYS A 78 -16.59 -10.19 9.01
CA CYS A 78 -15.14 -10.08 9.15
C CYS A 78 -14.77 -8.81 9.92
N PHE A 79 -13.85 -8.88 10.88
CA PHE A 79 -13.42 -7.74 11.70
C PHE A 79 -11.93 -7.46 11.58
N ILE A 80 -11.54 -6.19 11.79
CA ILE A 80 -10.13 -5.81 11.96
C ILE A 80 -9.61 -6.49 13.22
N ARG A 81 -8.47 -7.17 13.08
CA ARG A 81 -7.89 -7.95 14.16
C ARG A 81 -7.04 -7.07 15.09
N PRO A 82 -7.18 -7.18 16.43
CA PRO A 82 -6.17 -6.72 17.37
C PRO A 82 -4.79 -7.30 17.03
N LEU A 83 -3.73 -6.53 17.26
CA LEU A 83 -2.37 -6.99 17.02
C LEU A 83 -1.82 -7.68 18.26
N GLU A 84 -1.09 -8.77 18.03
CA GLU A 84 -0.28 -9.39 19.07
C GLU A 84 1.14 -8.82 19.05
N PRO A 85 1.80 -8.72 20.21
CA PRO A 85 3.21 -8.35 20.29
C PRO A 85 4.06 -9.27 19.42
N LYS A 86 4.93 -8.69 18.61
CA LYS A 86 5.97 -9.46 17.92
C LYS A 86 7.20 -9.51 18.79
N LYS A 87 7.89 -10.66 18.79
CA LYS A 87 9.21 -10.75 19.42
C LYS A 87 10.18 -9.73 18.78
N SER A 88 11.02 -9.11 19.60
CA SER A 88 12.23 -8.45 19.12
C SER A 88 13.00 -9.38 18.24
N VAL A 89 13.47 -8.84 17.13
CA VAL A 89 14.44 -9.50 16.28
C VAL A 89 15.55 -8.50 16.10
N PRO A 90 16.79 -8.84 16.48
CA PRO A 90 17.91 -7.94 16.30
C PRO A 90 18.11 -7.65 14.82
N TYR A 91 18.25 -6.38 14.48
CA TYR A 91 18.52 -5.92 13.11
C TYR A 91 19.53 -4.78 13.12
N ARG A 92 20.08 -4.52 11.93
CA ARG A 92 20.99 -3.42 11.63
C ARG A 92 20.21 -2.24 11.08
N LEU A 93 20.44 -1.06 11.61
CA LEU A 93 19.99 0.21 11.03
C LEU A 93 21.15 0.77 10.20
N VAL A 94 20.88 1.15 8.97
CA VAL A 94 21.79 1.94 8.14
C VAL A 94 21.08 3.23 7.78
N THR A 95 21.67 4.36 8.11
CA THR A 95 21.24 5.67 7.62
C THR A 95 22.23 6.14 6.60
N PHE A 96 21.77 6.78 5.54
CA PHE A 96 22.65 7.22 4.46
C PHE A 96 22.07 8.45 3.76
N ASP A 97 22.96 9.19 3.11
CA ASP A 97 22.64 10.37 2.32
C ASP A 97 23.65 10.50 1.17
N PHE A 98 23.21 11.08 0.05
CA PHE A 98 24.01 11.23 -1.17
C PHE A 98 24.16 12.68 -1.58
N GLU A 99 25.39 13.06 -1.92
CA GLU A 99 25.64 14.22 -2.75
C GLU A 99 25.91 13.80 -4.18
N ALA A 100 25.32 14.55 -5.11
CA ALA A 100 25.42 14.29 -6.53
C ALA A 100 25.75 15.56 -7.31
N THR A 101 26.55 15.39 -8.36
CA THR A 101 26.85 16.44 -9.32
C THR A 101 25.93 16.36 -10.53
N GLN A 102 25.79 17.47 -11.27
CA GLN A 102 24.87 17.64 -12.40
C GLN A 102 25.57 18.08 -13.70
N ASN A 103 26.86 17.81 -13.89
CA ASN A 103 27.58 18.33 -15.07
C ASN A 103 27.22 17.61 -16.37
N GLU A 104 26.80 16.35 -16.29
CA GLU A 104 26.51 15.54 -17.47
C GLU A 104 25.12 15.90 -18.04
N LYS A 105 25.06 16.33 -19.31
CA LYS A 105 23.81 16.60 -20.02
C LYS A 105 23.17 15.29 -20.49
N ILE A 106 21.84 15.20 -20.40
CA ILE A 106 21.09 14.07 -20.98
C ILE A 106 20.76 14.42 -22.43
N ASN A 107 21.53 13.90 -23.38
CA ASN A 107 21.21 14.02 -24.80
C ASN A 107 19.96 13.18 -25.10
N ASN A 108 18.90 13.83 -25.62
CA ASN A 108 17.80 13.28 -26.44
C ASN A 108 16.35 13.73 -26.10
N VAL A 109 16.10 14.65 -25.14
CA VAL A 109 14.70 15.10 -24.91
C VAL A 109 14.54 16.60 -24.57
N ASN A 110 15.55 17.28 -24.02
CA ASN A 110 15.55 18.74 -23.80
C ASN A 110 16.95 19.20 -23.33
N GLU A 111 17.48 20.32 -23.84
CA GLU A 111 18.83 20.83 -23.56
C GLU A 111 19.06 21.22 -22.08
N GLU A 112 17.99 21.34 -21.30
CA GLU A 112 18.04 21.78 -19.89
C GLU A 112 18.21 20.64 -18.87
N ARG A 113 17.99 19.37 -19.26
CA ARG A 113 18.06 18.26 -18.29
C ARG A 113 19.50 17.80 -18.04
N ARG A 114 19.85 17.66 -16.76
CA ARG A 114 21.14 17.16 -16.28
C ARG A 114 20.99 15.84 -15.55
N LEU A 115 22.00 14.97 -15.67
CA LEU A 115 22.07 13.71 -14.96
C LEU A 115 22.66 13.94 -13.57
N HIS A 116 21.96 13.46 -12.53
CA HIS A 116 22.52 13.38 -11.19
C HIS A 116 23.48 12.21 -11.12
N LYS A 117 24.76 12.48 -10.86
CA LYS A 117 25.80 11.47 -10.67
C LYS A 117 26.33 11.56 -9.25
N VAL A 118 26.07 10.53 -8.45
CA VAL A 118 26.50 10.46 -7.05
C VAL A 118 28.03 10.49 -6.97
N ASN A 119 28.58 11.48 -6.28
CA ASN A 119 30.01 11.69 -6.12
C ASN A 119 30.48 11.55 -4.66
N PHE A 120 29.55 11.63 -3.71
CA PHE A 120 29.82 11.40 -2.29
C PHE A 120 28.64 10.70 -1.63
N ILE A 121 28.93 9.72 -0.78
CA ILE A 121 27.95 9.00 0.03
C ILE A 121 28.48 8.93 1.45
N ALA A 122 27.67 9.35 2.41
CA ALA A 122 27.86 9.05 3.83
C ALA A 122 26.88 7.97 4.27
N ALA A 123 27.33 7.04 5.11
CA ALA A 123 26.48 6.05 5.74
C ALA A 123 26.89 5.80 7.20
N THR A 124 25.90 5.69 8.08
CA THR A 124 26.09 5.28 9.47
C THR A 124 25.38 3.96 9.72
N VAL A 125 26.12 2.99 10.26
CA VAL A 125 25.61 1.71 10.70
C VAL A 125 25.35 1.77 12.20
N THR A 126 24.25 1.18 12.68
CA THR A 126 24.05 0.80 14.08
C THR A 126 23.16 -0.43 14.18
N CYS A 127 22.85 -0.90 15.39
CA CYS A 127 21.95 -2.04 15.57
C CYS A 127 21.12 -1.91 16.83
N THR A 128 20.07 -2.73 16.92
CA THR A 128 19.18 -2.83 18.09
C THR A 128 19.91 -2.82 19.44
N LYS A 129 21.02 -3.56 19.57
CA LYS A 129 21.83 -3.60 20.80
C LYS A 129 22.63 -2.32 21.03
N CYS A 130 23.34 -1.82 20.01
CA CYS A 130 24.14 -0.60 20.16
C CYS A 130 23.26 0.62 20.47
N MET A 131 22.05 0.68 19.93
CA MET A 131 21.10 1.79 20.15
C MET A 131 20.63 1.91 21.62
N GLU A 132 20.84 0.90 22.46
CA GLU A 132 20.45 0.92 23.88
C GLU A 132 21.34 1.85 24.72
N ASP A 133 22.60 2.03 24.31
CA ASP A 133 23.55 2.93 24.97
C ASP A 133 24.04 4.02 24.01
N GLY A 134 23.73 5.26 24.37
CA GLY A 134 24.14 6.46 23.65
C GLY A 134 25.65 6.61 23.50
N LYS A 135 26.45 6.08 24.43
CA LYS A 135 27.92 6.11 24.38
C LYS A 135 28.45 5.11 23.37
N ILE A 136 27.83 3.91 23.31
CA ILE A 136 28.26 2.85 22.40
C ILE A 136 27.99 3.25 20.95
N TRP A 137 26.77 3.69 20.62
CA TRP A 137 26.46 3.92 19.21
C TRP A 137 27.14 5.18 18.64
N ARG A 138 27.41 6.20 19.45
CA ARG A 138 28.12 7.42 19.03
C ARG A 138 29.63 7.26 18.89
N SER A 139 30.19 6.13 19.35
CA SER A 139 31.62 5.89 19.29
C SER A 139 32.01 5.16 18.00
N PRO A 140 33.20 5.43 17.44
CA PRO A 140 33.78 4.65 16.35
C PRO A 140 33.87 3.17 16.70
N LEU A 141 33.64 2.27 15.75
CA LEU A 141 33.82 0.83 15.97
C LEU A 141 35.25 0.38 15.77
N ASN A 142 35.99 1.01 14.86
CA ASN A 142 37.37 0.63 14.54
C ASN A 142 38.38 0.96 15.66
N GLN A 143 38.04 1.88 16.57
CA GLN A 143 38.89 2.32 17.69
C GLN A 143 38.46 1.73 19.05
N ASN A 144 37.29 1.06 19.11
CA ASN A 144 36.77 0.49 20.34
C ASN A 144 37.27 -0.95 20.54
N VAL A 145 37.54 -1.33 21.80
CA VAL A 145 37.86 -2.71 22.22
C VAL A 145 36.68 -3.68 21.97
N ILE A 146 35.48 -3.15 21.72
CA ILE A 146 34.23 -3.91 21.60
C ILE A 146 33.82 -4.03 20.13
N SER A 147 34.17 -5.15 19.49
CA SER A 147 33.64 -5.51 18.17
C SER A 147 32.14 -5.86 18.26
N CYS A 148 31.30 -5.31 17.37
CA CYS A 148 29.88 -5.63 17.34
C CYS A 148 29.53 -6.55 16.15
N SER A 149 29.16 -7.80 16.44
CA SER A 149 28.87 -8.82 15.42
C SER A 149 27.69 -8.48 14.48
N ILE A 150 26.78 -7.62 14.91
CA ILE A 150 25.65 -7.14 14.07
C ILE A 150 26.12 -6.01 13.16
N CYS A 151 26.88 -5.08 13.72
CA CYS A 151 27.27 -3.87 13.04
C CYS A 151 28.47 -4.04 12.10
N GLY A 152 29.32 -5.02 12.36
CA GLY A 152 30.61 -5.15 11.69
C GLY A 152 31.68 -4.28 12.35
N ASN A 153 32.65 -3.84 11.56
CA ASN A 153 33.88 -3.19 12.05
C ASN A 153 33.84 -1.66 11.94
N ASN A 154 32.89 -1.10 11.18
CA ASN A 154 32.85 0.33 10.87
C ASN A 154 31.46 0.90 11.16
N ARG A 155 31.42 2.02 11.88
CA ARG A 155 30.23 2.82 12.20
C ARG A 155 29.91 3.78 11.08
N SER A 156 30.81 4.71 10.81
CA SER A 156 30.70 5.71 9.75
C SER A 156 31.54 5.27 8.56
N VAL A 157 30.88 5.10 7.41
CA VAL A 157 31.51 4.67 6.17
C VAL A 157 31.20 5.70 5.10
N THR A 158 32.21 6.12 4.35
CA THR A 158 32.04 7.02 3.21
C THR A 158 32.52 6.37 1.91
N PHE A 159 31.89 6.78 0.81
CA PHE A 159 32.29 6.44 -0.56
C PHE A 159 32.42 7.74 -1.34
N SER A 160 33.62 8.07 -1.81
CA SER A 160 33.91 9.37 -2.40
C SER A 160 34.92 9.28 -3.53
N HIS A 161 34.88 10.25 -4.45
CA HIS A 161 35.88 10.36 -5.53
C HIS A 161 37.28 10.75 -5.00
N GLN A 162 37.32 11.56 -3.95
CA GLN A 162 38.55 12.10 -3.37
C GLN A 162 38.64 11.82 -1.86
N PRO A 163 39.85 11.73 -1.31
CA PRO A 163 40.06 11.59 0.13
C PRO A 163 39.82 12.92 0.85
N PHE A 164 39.54 12.82 2.15
CA PHE A 164 39.41 13.95 3.08
C PHE A 164 40.05 13.59 4.42
N ASN A 165 40.44 14.59 5.21
CA ASN A 165 41.25 14.40 6.41
C ASN A 165 40.63 15.03 7.67
N GLN A 166 39.78 16.05 7.54
CA GLN A 166 39.27 16.78 8.71
C GLN A 166 38.07 16.06 9.33
N THR A 167 37.18 15.51 8.50
CA THR A 167 36.01 14.76 8.98
C THR A 167 36.43 13.36 9.43
N LYS A 168 36.11 13.02 10.69
CA LYS A 168 36.47 11.70 11.27
C LYS A 168 35.42 10.65 10.90
N VAL A 169 35.85 9.62 10.18
CA VAL A 169 35.02 8.45 9.86
C VAL A 169 35.79 7.15 10.09
N ASP A 170 35.08 6.05 10.32
CA ASP A 170 35.71 4.75 10.58
C ASP A 170 36.39 4.18 9.33
N LYS A 171 35.77 4.38 8.15
CA LYS A 171 36.30 3.92 6.86
C LYS A 171 35.96 4.88 5.74
N GLN A 172 36.97 5.32 5.01
CA GLN A 172 36.83 6.00 3.73
C GLN A 172 37.08 5.01 2.59
N THR A 173 36.18 4.96 1.61
CA THR A 173 36.34 4.17 0.39
C THR A 173 36.48 5.12 -0.79
N ILE A 174 37.71 5.30 -1.28
CA ILE A 174 38.00 6.16 -2.42
C ILE A 174 37.76 5.38 -3.71
N THR A 175 36.83 5.85 -4.54
CA THR A 175 36.37 5.12 -5.73
C THR A 175 35.85 6.07 -6.80
N GLN A 176 35.94 5.65 -8.06
CA GLN A 176 35.34 6.37 -9.19
C GLN A 176 33.83 6.12 -9.34
N ASN A 177 33.27 5.14 -8.61
CA ASN A 177 31.84 4.81 -8.67
C ASN A 177 31.25 4.65 -7.26
N PRO A 178 31.06 5.74 -6.49
CA PRO A 178 30.59 5.67 -5.10
C PRO A 178 29.32 4.84 -4.92
N LEU A 179 28.33 5.04 -5.81
CA LEU A 179 27.06 4.31 -5.75
C LEU A 179 27.23 2.80 -5.93
N LYS A 180 28.11 2.35 -6.85
CA LYS A 180 28.35 0.93 -7.12
C LYS A 180 28.95 0.22 -5.90
N ASP A 181 29.90 0.88 -5.25
CA ASP A 181 30.61 0.34 -4.09
C ASP A 181 29.76 0.42 -2.82
N PHE A 182 28.96 1.47 -2.65
CA PHE A 182 27.95 1.54 -1.60
C PHE A 182 26.95 0.37 -1.69
N ILE A 183 26.45 0.08 -2.89
CA ILE A 183 25.53 -1.05 -3.11
C ILE A 183 26.23 -2.39 -2.94
N GLN A 184 27.50 -2.50 -3.33
CA GLN A 184 28.30 -3.70 -3.05
C GLN A 184 28.42 -3.94 -1.54
N TRP A 185 28.76 -2.90 -0.80
CA TRP A 185 28.95 -2.94 0.63
C TRP A 185 27.67 -3.32 1.38
N ILE A 186 26.56 -2.59 1.14
CA ILE A 186 25.32 -2.77 1.92
C ILE A 186 24.64 -4.12 1.65
N LEU A 187 24.81 -4.68 0.45
CA LEU A 187 24.17 -5.94 0.06
C LEU A 187 25.02 -7.18 0.32
N PHE A 188 26.36 -7.08 0.22
CA PHE A 188 27.22 -8.26 0.16
C PHE A 188 28.36 -8.28 1.18
N GLU A 189 28.75 -7.15 1.78
CA GLU A 189 29.85 -7.13 2.76
C GLU A 189 29.36 -7.15 4.21
N LEU A 190 28.16 -6.64 4.46
CA LEU A 190 27.56 -6.67 5.79
C LEU A 190 27.14 -8.09 6.18
N ASN A 191 27.29 -8.43 7.47
CA ASN A 191 26.97 -9.78 7.97
C ASN A 191 25.53 -10.19 7.56
N PRO A 192 25.39 -11.25 6.75
CA PRO A 192 24.11 -11.68 6.19
C PRO A 192 23.17 -12.30 7.22
N GLN A 193 23.63 -12.60 8.44
CA GLN A 193 22.81 -13.13 9.52
C GLN A 193 21.87 -12.13 10.17
N TYR A 194 21.91 -10.84 9.78
CA TYR A 194 21.02 -9.80 10.32
C TYR A 194 20.36 -9.00 9.19
N SER A 195 19.06 -8.74 9.32
CA SER A 195 18.35 -7.85 8.40
C SER A 195 18.88 -6.42 8.51
N THR A 196 18.92 -5.72 7.39
CA THR A 196 19.33 -4.32 7.32
C THR A 196 18.12 -3.45 6.98
N MET A 197 17.79 -2.52 7.88
CA MET A 197 16.83 -1.44 7.64
C MET A 197 17.62 -0.20 7.22
N ALA A 198 17.58 0.15 5.94
CA ALA A 198 18.29 1.28 5.37
C ALA A 198 17.34 2.48 5.22
N PHE A 199 17.74 3.66 5.70
CA PHE A 199 16.95 4.88 5.65
C PHE A 199 17.75 6.03 5.06
N SER A 200 17.13 6.77 4.14
CA SER A 200 17.51 8.13 3.79
C SER A 200 16.34 9.08 4.05
N HIS A 201 16.59 10.39 4.06
CA HIS A 201 15.56 11.38 4.37
C HIS A 201 15.00 12.02 3.10
N ASN A 202 13.70 11.83 2.85
CA ASN A 202 13.04 12.18 1.59
C ASN A 202 13.62 11.46 0.34
N GLY A 203 14.47 10.46 0.54
CA GLY A 203 15.14 9.76 -0.55
C GLY A 203 14.23 8.88 -1.40
N GLY A 204 12.98 8.67 -0.99
CA GLY A 204 11.96 8.02 -1.82
C GLY A 204 11.71 8.75 -3.15
N ARG A 205 12.11 10.03 -3.25
CA ARG A 205 12.07 10.83 -4.48
C ARG A 205 13.46 11.11 -5.08
N TYR A 206 14.53 10.73 -4.38
CA TYR A 206 15.91 11.09 -4.72
C TYR A 206 16.85 9.90 -4.55
N ASP A 207 17.47 9.69 -3.37
CA ASP A 207 18.53 8.68 -3.15
C ASP A 207 18.09 7.27 -3.53
N MET A 208 16.88 6.87 -3.10
CA MET A 208 16.37 5.52 -3.31
C MET A 208 16.14 5.23 -4.80
N VAL A 209 15.92 6.26 -5.63
CA VAL A 209 15.78 6.10 -7.08
C VAL A 209 17.12 5.71 -7.70
N MET A 210 18.21 6.32 -7.24
CA MET A 210 19.57 6.01 -7.68
C MET A 210 20.02 4.64 -7.16
N VAL A 211 19.72 4.33 -5.89
CA VAL A 211 19.89 3.00 -5.29
C VAL A 211 19.18 1.93 -6.11
N PHE A 212 17.90 2.15 -6.45
CA PHE A 212 17.13 1.20 -7.25
C PHE A 212 17.77 0.95 -8.62
N ARG A 213 18.22 2.01 -9.31
CA ARG A 213 18.90 1.89 -10.61
C ARG A 213 20.14 0.99 -10.50
N GLU A 214 20.99 1.21 -9.50
CA GLU A 214 22.22 0.44 -9.34
C GLU A 214 21.95 -1.03 -8.92
N ILE A 215 20.96 -1.26 -8.06
CA ILE A 215 20.50 -2.63 -7.72
C ILE A 215 20.03 -3.35 -8.98
N TYR A 216 19.24 -2.68 -9.82
CA TYR A 216 18.73 -3.25 -11.08
C TYR A 216 19.85 -3.58 -12.06
N LEU A 217 20.85 -2.69 -12.21
CA LEU A 217 22.02 -2.92 -13.06
C LEU A 217 22.88 -4.11 -12.59
N LYS A 218 22.89 -4.40 -11.28
CA LYS A 218 23.53 -5.60 -10.72
C LYS A 218 22.72 -6.89 -10.92
N GLY A 219 21.56 -6.84 -11.57
CA GLY A 219 20.70 -8.00 -11.83
C GLY A 219 19.89 -8.46 -10.62
N VAL A 220 19.74 -7.62 -9.59
CA VAL A 220 18.92 -7.90 -8.41
C VAL A 220 17.54 -7.29 -8.61
N VAL A 221 16.48 -8.10 -8.42
CA VAL A 221 15.08 -7.65 -8.59
C VAL A 221 14.43 -7.44 -7.21
N PRO A 222 14.30 -6.19 -6.73
CA PRO A 222 13.64 -5.90 -5.46
C PRO A 222 12.11 -5.93 -5.59
N SER A 223 11.43 -6.28 -4.49
CA SER A 223 10.02 -5.95 -4.29
C SER A 223 9.89 -4.46 -3.98
N MET A 224 8.94 -3.78 -4.62
CA MET A 224 8.80 -2.32 -4.52
C MET A 224 7.39 -1.90 -4.12
N ILE A 225 7.30 -0.93 -3.21
CA ILE A 225 6.06 -0.23 -2.87
C ILE A 225 6.24 1.24 -3.24
N ARG A 226 5.35 1.78 -4.08
CA ARG A 226 5.44 3.15 -4.60
C ARG A 226 4.08 3.85 -4.65
N ARG A 227 4.10 5.18 -4.58
CA ARG A 227 2.97 6.06 -4.90
C ARG A 227 3.40 7.02 -6.00
N GLY A 228 2.88 6.81 -7.21
CA GLY A 228 3.42 7.48 -8.39
C GLY A 228 4.90 7.16 -8.57
N ASN A 229 5.74 8.20 -8.62
CA ASN A 229 7.21 8.10 -8.73
C ASN A 229 7.92 8.07 -7.36
N LYS A 230 7.20 8.26 -6.25
CA LYS A 230 7.80 8.18 -4.91
C LYS A 230 7.89 6.72 -4.45
N LEU A 231 9.10 6.25 -4.16
CA LEU A 231 9.37 4.96 -3.53
C LEU A 231 9.11 5.06 -2.02
N TYR A 232 8.33 4.12 -1.49
CA TYR A 232 8.06 3.98 -0.05
C TYR A 232 8.96 2.90 0.55
N GLU A 233 9.15 1.81 -0.18
CA GLU A 233 9.97 0.67 0.25
C GLU A 233 10.60 -0.01 -0.98
N LEU A 234 11.90 -0.27 -0.90
CA LEU A 234 12.59 -1.23 -1.75
C LEU A 234 13.06 -2.38 -0.87
N LYS A 235 12.49 -3.56 -1.08
CA LYS A 235 12.79 -4.76 -0.32
C LYS A 235 13.52 -5.76 -1.20
N ILE A 236 14.76 -6.07 -0.86
CA ILE A 236 15.55 -7.06 -1.59
C ILE A 236 15.28 -8.43 -0.97
N PRO A 237 14.59 -9.34 -1.72
CA PRO A 237 14.19 -10.62 -1.18
C PRO A 237 15.39 -11.58 -1.03
N ARG A 238 15.20 -12.56 -0.16
CA ARG A 238 16.19 -13.52 0.28
C ARG A 238 16.58 -14.53 -0.81
N ASN A 239 17.88 -14.83 -0.91
CA ASN A 239 18.39 -16.16 -1.29
C ASN A 239 18.81 -16.89 0.00
N ASN A 240 18.79 -18.24 0.05
CA ASN A 240 18.89 -19.06 1.27
C ASN A 240 20.00 -18.68 2.31
N LYS A 241 20.99 -17.87 1.96
CA LYS A 241 22.15 -17.46 2.79
C LYS A 241 22.16 -16.00 3.31
N CYS A 242 21.26 -15.09 2.90
CA CYS A 242 21.28 -13.68 3.34
C CYS A 242 19.93 -13.17 3.87
N ASN A 243 19.95 -12.38 4.96
CA ASN A 243 18.77 -11.68 5.46
C ASN A 243 18.41 -10.47 4.60
N GLU A 244 17.17 -10.00 4.76
CA GLU A 244 16.56 -8.96 3.93
C GLU A 244 17.25 -7.59 4.14
N VAL A 245 17.53 -6.90 3.04
CA VAL A 245 17.89 -5.48 3.03
C VAL A 245 16.67 -4.69 2.56
N ILE A 246 16.22 -3.74 3.38
CA ILE A 246 14.99 -2.98 3.18
C ILE A 246 15.33 -1.50 3.22
N PHE A 247 15.23 -0.82 2.08
CA PHE A 247 15.36 0.63 1.99
C PHE A 247 14.00 1.30 2.18
N ARG A 248 13.95 2.35 3.02
CA ARG A 248 12.76 3.14 3.31
C ARG A 248 13.09 4.63 3.36
N ASP A 249 12.09 5.43 3.06
CA ASP A 249 12.16 6.89 3.21
C ASP A 249 11.69 7.29 4.61
N SER A 250 12.60 7.85 5.42
CA SER A 250 12.30 8.31 6.78
C SER A 250 11.32 9.46 6.82
N TYR A 251 11.15 10.24 5.75
CA TYR A 251 10.15 11.32 5.67
C TYR A 251 8.71 10.77 5.82
N ASN A 252 8.47 9.52 5.44
CA ASN A 252 7.17 8.89 5.65
C ASN A 252 6.87 8.61 7.14
N LEU A 253 7.91 8.54 7.98
CA LEU A 253 7.81 8.41 9.44
C LEU A 253 7.85 9.79 10.13
N CYS A 254 8.67 10.71 9.63
CA CYS A 254 8.89 12.05 10.17
C CYS A 254 8.73 13.09 9.04
N PRO A 255 7.51 13.58 8.75
CA PRO A 255 7.22 14.42 7.57
C PRO A 255 7.58 15.90 7.79
N VAL A 256 8.82 16.17 8.19
CA VAL A 256 9.40 17.51 8.35
C VAL A 256 10.82 17.52 7.77
N ALA A 257 11.39 18.70 7.53
CA ALA A 257 12.77 18.82 7.06
C ALA A 257 13.79 18.25 8.08
N LEU A 258 14.93 17.77 7.58
CA LEU A 258 15.96 17.10 8.39
C LEU A 258 16.44 17.96 9.57
N GLY A 259 16.81 19.21 9.32
CA GLY A 259 17.22 20.16 10.37
C GLY A 259 16.18 20.38 11.47
N LYS A 260 14.89 20.35 11.12
CA LYS A 260 13.80 20.49 12.09
C LYS A 260 13.70 19.28 13.04
N LEU A 261 14.29 18.14 12.71
CA LEU A 261 14.32 16.97 13.60
C LEU A 261 15.17 17.19 14.85
N ILE A 262 16.18 18.08 14.78
CA ILE A 262 17.03 18.44 15.92
C ILE A 262 16.17 19.02 17.04
N GLY A 263 15.39 20.06 16.73
CA GLY A 263 14.45 20.66 17.66
C GLY A 263 13.31 19.72 18.06
N ALA A 264 12.75 18.97 17.11
CA ALA A 264 11.63 18.06 17.38
C ALA A 264 11.96 16.94 18.38
N PHE A 265 13.21 16.46 18.40
CA PHE A 265 13.65 15.39 19.29
C PHE A 265 14.61 15.84 20.40
N GLY A 266 15.01 17.11 20.45
CA GLY A 266 15.97 17.64 21.42
C GLY A 266 17.37 17.04 21.25
N LEU A 267 17.83 16.92 20.00
CA LEU A 267 19.11 16.28 19.67
C LEU A 267 20.29 17.20 20.02
N GLN A 268 21.41 16.61 20.45
CA GLN A 268 22.65 17.33 20.78
C GLN A 268 23.58 17.36 19.57
N VAL A 269 23.05 17.76 18.42
CA VAL A 269 23.78 17.84 17.14
C VAL A 269 23.56 19.23 16.56
N THR A 270 24.63 19.84 16.08
CA THR A 270 24.56 21.12 15.37
C THR A 270 24.35 20.85 13.88
N GLU A 271 23.37 21.52 13.27
CA GLU A 271 23.16 21.48 11.82
C GLU A 271 24.17 22.37 11.11
N LYS A 272 24.83 21.84 10.07
CA LYS A 272 25.60 22.67 9.14
C LYS A 272 24.65 23.30 8.13
N GLN A 273 24.41 24.60 8.26
CA GLN A 273 23.27 25.27 7.60
C GLN A 273 23.46 25.54 6.10
N PHE A 274 24.71 25.66 5.62
CA PHE A 274 25.02 26.14 4.27
C PHE A 274 26.06 25.26 3.58
N PHE A 275 25.71 24.77 2.39
CA PHE A 275 26.59 24.01 1.50
C PHE A 275 26.48 24.57 0.06
N PRO A 276 27.60 24.76 -0.66
CA PRO A 276 27.60 25.31 -2.01
C PRO A 276 27.28 24.23 -3.05
N HIS A 277 26.00 23.87 -3.20
CA HIS A 277 25.55 22.81 -4.09
C HIS A 277 26.04 22.96 -5.54
N LEU A 278 26.11 24.17 -6.10
CA LEU A 278 26.59 24.37 -7.49
C LEU A 278 28.11 24.38 -7.61
N ALA A 279 28.85 24.48 -6.49
CA ALA A 279 30.30 24.29 -6.50
C ALA A 279 30.68 22.80 -6.56
N ASN A 280 29.72 21.88 -6.42
CA ASN A 280 29.93 20.43 -6.57
C ASN A 280 30.15 20.04 -8.03
N ILE A 281 31.29 20.43 -8.59
CA ILE A 281 31.74 20.19 -9.97
C ILE A 281 33.15 19.60 -9.97
N PRO A 282 33.56 18.86 -11.02
CA PRO A 282 34.77 18.05 -11.01
C PRO A 282 36.03 18.90 -11.04
N GLU A 283 35.93 20.14 -11.55
CA GLU A 283 37.01 21.12 -11.54
C GLU A 283 37.42 21.53 -10.12
N ASN A 284 36.55 21.34 -9.12
CA ASN A 284 36.81 21.67 -7.73
C ASN A 284 37.29 20.47 -6.89
N TYR A 285 37.23 19.24 -7.42
CA TYR A 285 37.68 18.04 -6.71
C TYR A 285 39.22 18.01 -6.55
N GLY A 286 39.69 17.68 -5.35
CA GLY A 286 41.10 17.61 -5.00
C GLY A 286 41.80 18.98 -4.92
N ARG A 287 41.03 20.08 -4.88
CA ARG A 287 41.56 21.45 -4.87
C ARG A 287 41.11 22.22 -3.64
N THR A 288 41.93 23.18 -3.26
CA THR A 288 41.62 24.17 -2.23
C THR A 288 41.49 25.53 -2.90
N LEU A 289 40.31 26.13 -2.80
CA LEU A 289 40.06 27.50 -3.20
C LEU A 289 40.54 28.44 -2.08
N GLN A 290 41.04 29.62 -2.46
CA GLN A 290 41.54 30.61 -1.49
C GLN A 290 40.43 31.26 -0.68
N GLN A 291 39.20 31.23 -1.18
CA GLN A 291 38.01 31.86 -0.59
C GLN A 291 36.81 30.93 -0.79
N LEU A 292 35.71 31.23 -0.09
CA LEU A 292 34.46 30.50 -0.27
C LEU A 292 33.92 30.61 -1.71
N PRO A 293 33.15 29.60 -2.18
CA PRO A 293 32.40 29.69 -3.43
C PRO A 293 31.45 30.89 -3.45
N LEU A 294 31.00 31.29 -4.64
CA LEU A 294 30.15 32.47 -4.79
C LEU A 294 28.79 32.25 -4.11
N LYS A 295 28.13 33.33 -3.68
CA LYS A 295 26.77 33.25 -3.10
C LYS A 295 25.78 32.49 -4.00
N SER A 296 25.91 32.61 -5.32
CA SER A 296 25.10 31.87 -6.29
C SER A 296 25.22 30.36 -6.11
N ASP A 297 26.38 29.86 -5.71
CA ASP A 297 26.66 28.44 -5.60
C ASP A 297 25.92 27.77 -4.44
N TYR A 298 25.45 28.57 -3.48
CA TYR A 298 24.63 28.15 -2.34
C TYR A 298 23.13 28.19 -2.63
N LEU A 299 22.71 28.40 -3.88
CA LEU A 299 21.30 28.57 -4.26
C LEU A 299 20.62 29.73 -3.53
N TYR A 300 21.37 30.80 -3.25
CA TYR A 300 20.93 31.97 -2.47
C TYR A 300 19.58 32.56 -2.94
N GLY A 301 19.34 32.61 -4.25
CA GLY A 301 18.10 33.12 -4.83
C GLY A 301 16.84 32.30 -4.48
N GLY A 302 16.99 31.05 -4.05
CA GLY A 302 15.89 30.19 -3.59
C GLY A 302 15.66 30.22 -2.08
N MET A 303 16.50 30.91 -1.32
CA MET A 303 16.38 30.99 0.14
C MET A 303 15.26 31.97 0.56
N PRO A 304 14.44 31.66 1.58
CA PRO A 304 13.52 32.63 2.16
C PRO A 304 14.26 33.83 2.76
N PRO A 305 13.64 35.04 2.85
CA PRO A 305 14.31 36.25 3.34
C PRO A 305 14.98 36.10 4.71
N GLN A 306 14.36 35.37 5.64
CA GLN A 306 14.96 35.11 6.95
C GLN A 306 16.28 34.33 6.83
N LYS A 307 16.30 33.29 5.99
CA LYS A 307 17.50 32.45 5.78
C LYS A 307 18.57 33.20 4.98
N GLN A 308 18.17 34.13 4.11
CA GLN A 308 19.11 35.02 3.40
C GLN A 308 19.86 35.94 4.37
N ASN A 309 19.19 36.50 5.37
CA ASN A 309 19.85 37.32 6.40
C ASN A 309 20.85 36.52 7.24
N GLU A 310 20.48 35.29 7.62
CA GLU A 310 21.38 34.36 8.33
C GLU A 310 22.60 34.00 7.46
N PHE A 311 22.37 33.73 6.17
CA PHE A 311 23.42 33.43 5.21
C PHE A 311 24.37 34.62 4.99
N ASP A 312 23.84 35.83 4.81
CA ASP A 312 24.66 37.01 4.54
C ASP A 312 25.60 37.34 5.69
N LYS A 313 25.12 37.19 6.93
CA LYS A 313 25.95 37.35 8.13
C LYS A 313 27.08 36.32 8.16
N TRP A 314 26.74 35.03 8.00
CA TRP A 314 27.72 33.95 7.98
C TRP A 314 28.73 34.09 6.83
N TYR A 315 28.26 34.43 5.63
CA TYR A 315 29.10 34.54 4.44
C TYR A 315 30.08 35.70 4.56
N GLU A 316 29.67 36.85 5.12
CA GLU A 316 30.58 37.99 5.31
C GLU A 316 31.70 37.68 6.32
N GLU A 317 31.38 36.91 7.36
CA GLU A 317 32.34 36.42 8.37
C GLU A 317 33.32 35.39 7.76
N GLU A 318 32.83 34.51 6.88
CA GLU A 318 33.59 33.34 6.43
C GLU A 318 34.20 33.45 5.01
N LYS A 319 33.82 34.46 4.21
CA LYS A 319 34.18 34.54 2.77
C LYS A 319 35.65 34.41 2.44
N ASN A 320 36.54 34.86 3.33
CA ASN A 320 37.99 34.86 3.11
C ASN A 320 38.66 33.55 3.57
N HIS A 321 37.92 32.60 4.11
CA HIS A 321 38.47 31.30 4.50
C HIS A 321 38.70 30.41 3.28
N GLN A 322 39.76 29.61 3.36
CA GLN A 322 40.06 28.59 2.36
C GLN A 322 38.94 27.54 2.32
N PHE A 323 38.57 27.14 1.11
CA PHE A 323 37.50 26.18 0.89
C PHE A 323 38.04 24.94 0.18
N CYS A 324 37.85 23.76 0.78
CA CYS A 324 38.07 22.48 0.13
C CYS A 324 36.73 21.76 -0.03
N LEU A 325 36.33 21.50 -1.28
CA LEU A 325 35.05 20.86 -1.58
C LEU A 325 34.95 19.46 -0.98
N ASP A 326 36.05 18.69 -1.01
CA ASP A 326 36.05 17.31 -0.53
C ASP A 326 35.85 17.24 1.00
N GLU A 327 36.46 18.18 1.74
CA GLU A 327 36.21 18.34 3.18
C GLU A 327 34.79 18.83 3.47
N ALA A 328 34.29 19.80 2.68
CA ALA A 328 32.94 20.33 2.84
C ALA A 328 31.85 19.27 2.56
N LEU A 329 32.04 18.45 1.53
CA LEU A 329 31.18 17.30 1.20
C LEU A 329 31.16 16.30 2.35
N ALA A 330 32.35 15.97 2.88
CA ALA A 330 32.46 15.03 3.98
C ALA A 330 31.77 15.55 5.24
N GLU A 331 32.01 16.79 5.64
CA GLU A 331 31.42 17.37 6.84
C GLU A 331 29.90 17.51 6.72
N TYR A 332 29.41 18.03 5.58
CA TYR A 332 27.98 18.25 5.35
C TYR A 332 27.19 16.94 5.31
N CYS A 333 27.59 16.02 4.43
CA CYS A 333 26.85 14.78 4.22
C CYS A 333 26.93 13.85 5.45
N THR A 334 28.07 13.82 6.16
CA THR A 334 28.16 13.05 7.42
C THR A 334 27.33 13.66 8.55
N ASN A 335 27.22 14.99 8.63
CA ASN A 335 26.36 15.69 9.60
C ASN A 335 24.88 15.34 9.36
N ASP A 336 24.42 15.37 8.12
CA ASP A 336 23.04 15.03 7.75
C ASP A 336 22.70 13.57 8.14
N VAL A 337 23.60 12.64 7.84
CA VAL A 337 23.44 11.23 8.26
C VAL A 337 23.46 11.10 9.78
N GLN A 338 24.29 11.86 10.50
CA GLN A 338 24.30 11.86 11.96
C GLN A 338 22.96 12.35 12.53
N ILE A 339 22.44 13.48 12.05
CA ILE A 339 21.13 14.03 12.45
C ILE A 339 20.04 12.99 12.20
N LEU A 340 20.02 12.37 11.02
CA LEU A 340 19.04 11.35 10.68
C LEU A 340 19.13 10.14 11.63
N THR A 341 20.34 9.68 11.93
CA THR A 341 20.57 8.54 12.84
C THR A 341 20.05 8.84 14.24
N GLU A 342 20.43 10.00 14.79
CA GLU A 342 20.00 10.46 16.11
C GLU A 342 18.47 10.55 16.19
N ALA A 343 17.85 11.18 15.18
CA ALA A 343 16.42 11.36 15.10
C ALA A 343 15.67 10.02 15.06
N LEU A 344 16.11 9.07 14.22
CA LEU A 344 15.46 7.76 14.11
C LEU A 344 15.62 6.92 15.38
N ILE A 345 16.78 6.98 16.06
CA ILE A 345 16.98 6.32 17.35
C ILE A 345 16.07 6.93 18.42
N ALA A 346 16.02 8.25 18.51
CA ALA A 346 15.17 8.97 19.45
C ALA A 346 13.69 8.67 19.21
N PHE A 347 13.26 8.67 17.94
CA PHE A 347 11.90 8.36 17.57
C PHE A 347 11.53 6.92 17.91
N ARG A 348 12.40 5.96 17.58
CA ARG A 348 12.24 4.56 17.94
C ARG A 348 12.03 4.40 19.44
N LYS A 349 12.89 5.02 20.26
CA LYS A 349 12.80 4.95 21.73
C LYS A 349 11.46 5.49 22.23
N LYS A 350 11.09 6.70 21.83
CA LYS A 350 9.83 7.36 22.23
C LYS A 350 8.60 6.55 21.78
N PHE A 351 8.58 6.07 20.54
CA PHE A 351 7.44 5.32 20.02
C PHE A 351 7.31 3.95 20.68
N MET A 352 8.42 3.24 20.91
CA MET A 352 8.44 1.99 21.67
C MET A 352 7.84 2.18 23.06
N GLU A 353 8.19 3.28 23.75
CA GLU A 353 7.66 3.60 25.07
C GLU A 353 6.15 3.86 25.06
N ILE A 354 5.68 4.75 24.18
CA ILE A 354 4.25 5.09 24.04
C ILE A 354 3.41 3.87 23.65
N SER A 355 3.98 2.95 22.87
CA SER A 355 3.28 1.79 22.34
C SER A 355 3.35 0.54 23.21
N LYS A 356 4.04 0.57 24.36
CA LYS A 356 4.04 -0.55 25.32
C LYS A 356 2.61 -0.95 25.67
N LYS A 357 2.38 -2.27 25.71
CA LYS A 357 1.06 -2.82 26.06
C LYS A 357 0.80 -2.61 27.55
N LYS A 358 -0.32 -1.95 27.86
CA LYS A 358 -0.65 -1.53 29.24
C LYS A 358 -1.19 -2.65 30.14
N ASN A 359 -1.72 -3.74 29.56
CA ASN A 359 -2.46 -4.76 30.30
C ASN A 359 -1.92 -6.18 30.08
N THR A 360 -0.87 -6.56 30.81
CA THR A 360 -0.47 -7.97 30.92
C THR A 360 0.26 -8.25 32.23
N GLN A 361 0.22 -9.51 32.66
CA GLN A 361 0.71 -9.99 33.95
C GLN A 361 2.17 -9.56 34.26
N PRO A 362 2.50 -9.28 35.54
CA PRO A 362 3.85 -8.94 35.95
C PRO A 362 4.83 -10.08 35.61
N GLY A 363 5.91 -9.75 34.89
CA GLY A 363 6.99 -10.69 34.54
C GLY A 363 7.21 -10.94 33.04
N SER A 364 6.30 -10.54 32.14
CA SER A 364 6.57 -10.55 30.70
C SER A 364 7.28 -9.26 30.28
N SER A 365 8.56 -9.35 29.87
CA SER A 365 9.27 -8.27 29.19
C SER A 365 8.54 -7.95 27.88
N GLN A 366 7.63 -6.96 27.89
CA GLN A 366 6.87 -6.59 26.70
C GLN A 366 7.44 -5.35 26.05
N GLU A 367 7.90 -5.56 24.84
CA GLU A 367 8.42 -4.55 23.95
C GLU A 367 7.28 -3.82 23.25
N GLY A 368 7.42 -2.50 23.08
CA GLY A 368 6.54 -1.72 22.23
C GLY A 368 6.69 -2.07 20.75
N ILE A 369 6.04 -1.26 19.92
CA ILE A 369 6.16 -1.36 18.46
C ILE A 369 7.46 -0.70 18.02
N ASP A 370 8.32 -1.48 17.37
CA ASP A 370 9.52 -0.94 16.73
C ASP A 370 9.13 -0.23 15.43
N ILE A 371 9.01 1.10 15.51
CA ILE A 371 8.53 1.91 14.37
C ILE A 371 9.43 1.79 13.14
N LEU A 372 10.74 1.60 13.30
CA LEU A 372 11.67 1.54 12.17
C LEU A 372 11.56 0.22 11.41
N ARG A 373 11.36 -0.88 12.14
CA ARG A 373 11.20 -2.23 11.56
C ARG A 373 9.78 -2.47 11.08
N ASP A 374 8.80 -2.19 11.94
CA ASP A 374 7.43 -2.65 11.76
C ASP A 374 6.56 -1.67 10.97
N ALA A 375 6.95 -0.40 10.78
CA ALA A 375 6.16 0.56 10.02
C ALA A 375 6.97 1.22 8.90
N MET A 376 6.29 1.51 7.78
CA MET A 376 6.84 2.29 6.67
C MET A 376 6.34 3.75 6.66
N THR A 377 5.23 4.03 7.33
CA THR A 377 4.65 5.37 7.49
C THR A 377 4.20 5.60 8.92
N ILE A 378 4.13 6.87 9.33
CA ILE A 378 3.58 7.26 10.63
C ILE A 378 2.12 6.79 10.80
N ALA A 379 1.31 6.87 9.74
CA ALA A 379 -0.07 6.37 9.76
C ALA A 379 -0.13 4.84 10.00
N SER A 380 0.79 4.08 9.40
CA SER A 380 0.91 2.63 9.64
C SER A 380 1.32 2.34 11.08
N ALA A 381 2.23 3.13 11.65
CA ALA A 381 2.66 3.01 13.04
C ALA A 381 1.49 3.31 14.00
N CYS A 382 0.76 4.42 13.80
CA CYS A 382 -0.42 4.78 14.58
C CYS A 382 -1.51 3.70 14.50
N MET A 383 -1.79 3.17 13.30
CA MET A 383 -2.75 2.07 13.14
C MET A 383 -2.30 0.80 13.87
N LYS A 384 -1.00 0.50 13.89
CA LYS A 384 -0.47 -0.63 14.67
C LYS A 384 -0.62 -0.39 16.18
N HIS A 385 -0.33 0.82 16.64
CA HIS A 385 -0.51 1.19 18.05
C HIS A 385 -1.98 1.09 18.47
N PHE A 386 -2.90 1.63 17.65
CA PHE A 386 -4.34 1.50 17.83
C PHE A 386 -4.76 0.03 17.92
N ARG A 387 -4.35 -0.80 16.96
CA ARG A 387 -4.70 -2.23 16.95
C ARG A 387 -4.09 -3.03 18.09
N LEU A 388 -2.95 -2.61 18.64
CA LEU A 388 -2.27 -3.31 19.74
C LEU A 388 -2.90 -2.97 21.10
N ASN A 389 -3.26 -1.70 21.33
CA ASN A 389 -3.60 -1.19 22.66
C ASN A 389 -5.04 -0.71 22.83
N HIS A 390 -5.74 -0.41 21.74
CA HIS A 390 -7.02 0.32 21.79
C HIS A 390 -8.15 -0.43 21.08
N LEU A 391 -7.84 -1.23 20.06
CA LEU A 391 -8.85 -1.99 19.32
C LEU A 391 -9.35 -3.19 20.12
N GLN A 392 -10.62 -3.13 20.51
CA GLN A 392 -11.31 -4.28 21.09
C GLN A 392 -11.57 -5.37 20.05
N PRO A 393 -11.53 -6.66 20.43
CA PRO A 393 -11.94 -7.75 19.54
C PRO A 393 -13.35 -7.52 19.00
N GLN A 394 -13.56 -7.82 17.71
CA GLN A 394 -14.89 -7.75 17.07
C GLN A 394 -15.56 -6.37 17.08
N HIS A 395 -14.75 -5.30 17.16
CA HIS A 395 -15.27 -3.94 17.25
C HIS A 395 -15.40 -3.28 15.88
N LEU A 396 -14.32 -3.22 15.10
CA LEU A 396 -14.33 -2.60 13.77
C LEU A 396 -14.56 -3.64 12.68
N ALA A 397 -15.73 -3.59 12.06
CA ALA A 397 -16.09 -4.44 10.92
C ALA A 397 -15.28 -4.10 9.67
N ILE A 398 -14.96 -5.12 8.89
CA ILE A 398 -14.41 -4.99 7.55
C ILE A 398 -15.57 -5.09 6.57
N VAL A 399 -15.89 -3.97 5.93
CA VAL A 399 -16.95 -3.89 4.93
C VAL A 399 -16.59 -4.78 3.73
N PRO A 400 -17.46 -5.73 3.32
CA PRO A 400 -17.20 -6.56 2.15
C PRO A 400 -16.95 -5.73 0.89
N GLU A 401 -16.20 -6.24 -0.08
CA GLU A 401 -15.85 -5.50 -1.30
C GLU A 401 -17.09 -5.07 -2.10
N LYS A 402 -18.15 -5.90 -2.11
CA LYS A 402 -19.42 -5.57 -2.74
C LYS A 402 -20.41 -4.86 -1.81
N GLY A 403 -20.01 -4.53 -0.58
CA GLY A 403 -20.93 -4.03 0.45
C GLY A 403 -21.74 -5.16 1.09
N TYR A 404 -22.71 -4.80 1.92
CA TYR A 404 -23.48 -5.76 2.70
C TYR A 404 -24.65 -6.40 1.94
N GLU A 405 -25.14 -5.72 0.89
CA GLU A 405 -26.43 -6.02 0.26
C GLU A 405 -26.32 -6.38 -1.24
N ASN A 406 -25.18 -6.12 -1.90
CA ASN A 406 -24.97 -6.53 -3.31
C ASN A 406 -24.53 -8.00 -3.39
N CYS A 407 -25.40 -8.89 -2.94
CA CYS A 407 -25.23 -10.34 -3.08
C CYS A 407 -25.39 -10.78 -4.55
N ASP A 408 -26.12 -9.99 -5.35
CA ASP A 408 -26.40 -10.25 -6.75
C ASP A 408 -25.49 -9.45 -7.68
N ASN A 409 -25.09 -10.09 -8.78
CA ASN A 409 -24.09 -9.56 -9.72
C ASN A 409 -24.73 -8.79 -10.90
N GLN A 410 -26.00 -8.43 -10.80
CA GLN A 410 -26.71 -7.79 -11.89
C GLN A 410 -26.11 -6.41 -12.18
N SER A 411 -25.84 -6.13 -13.45
CA SER A 411 -25.21 -4.87 -13.86
C SER A 411 -26.20 -3.71 -13.86
N GLU A 412 -25.75 -2.50 -13.49
CA GLU A 412 -26.58 -1.29 -13.59
C GLU A 412 -27.06 -1.03 -15.02
N LEU A 413 -26.26 -1.42 -16.03
CA LEU A 413 -26.66 -1.35 -17.44
C LEU A 413 -27.87 -2.24 -17.73
N ALA A 414 -27.86 -3.48 -17.21
CA ALA A 414 -28.97 -4.41 -17.35
C ALA A 414 -30.23 -3.87 -16.70
N LEU A 415 -30.13 -3.39 -15.45
CA LEU A 415 -31.27 -2.84 -14.73
C LEU A 415 -31.91 -1.64 -15.44
N LYS A 416 -31.10 -0.71 -15.96
CA LYS A 416 -31.58 0.41 -16.78
C LYS A 416 -32.29 -0.05 -18.05
N TYR A 417 -31.72 -1.06 -18.71
CA TYR A 417 -32.33 -1.63 -19.91
C TYR A 417 -33.67 -2.30 -19.62
N LEU A 418 -33.75 -3.09 -18.55
CA LEU A 418 -34.97 -3.78 -18.14
C LEU A 418 -36.07 -2.79 -17.75
N GLN A 419 -35.78 -1.73 -16.98
CA GLN A 419 -36.77 -0.69 -16.67
C GLN A 419 -37.29 -0.03 -17.95
N TRP A 420 -36.39 0.36 -18.86
CA TRP A 420 -36.79 0.95 -20.13
C TRP A 420 -37.66 -0.02 -20.95
N TYR A 421 -37.36 -1.32 -20.90
CA TYR A 421 -38.13 -2.36 -21.58
C TYR A 421 -39.53 -2.53 -20.96
N GLU A 422 -39.64 -2.56 -19.62
CA GLU A 422 -40.93 -2.55 -18.89
C GLU A 422 -41.78 -1.34 -19.28
N GLU A 423 -41.21 -0.14 -19.24
CA GLU A 423 -41.90 1.11 -19.59
C GLU A 423 -42.37 1.13 -21.05
N THR A 424 -41.56 0.60 -21.96
CA THR A 424 -41.85 0.65 -23.41
C THR A 424 -42.88 -0.40 -23.82
N ARG A 425 -42.88 -1.58 -23.19
CA ARG A 425 -43.78 -2.69 -23.55
C ARG A 425 -44.97 -2.86 -22.60
N GLY A 426 -44.99 -2.17 -21.47
CA GLY A 426 -46.04 -2.32 -20.46
C GLY A 426 -46.06 -3.71 -19.83
N VAL A 427 -44.89 -4.33 -19.63
CA VAL A 427 -44.73 -5.66 -19.03
C VAL A 427 -44.11 -5.56 -17.64
N GLN A 428 -44.27 -6.61 -16.82
CA GLN A 428 -43.59 -6.75 -15.53
C GLN A 428 -42.40 -7.70 -15.69
N ILE A 429 -41.21 -7.25 -15.27
CA ILE A 429 -39.98 -8.04 -15.33
C ILE A 429 -39.51 -8.36 -13.91
N GLN A 430 -39.29 -9.63 -13.65
CA GLN A 430 -38.57 -10.09 -12.47
C GLN A 430 -37.05 -9.86 -12.66
N SER A 431 -36.43 -9.08 -11.76
CA SER A 431 -35.00 -8.74 -11.74
C SER A 431 -34.42 -8.85 -10.32
N ALA A 432 -33.16 -8.46 -10.09
CA ALA A 432 -32.53 -8.48 -8.76
C ALA A 432 -33.26 -7.63 -7.70
N HIS A 433 -34.08 -6.65 -8.11
CA HIS A 433 -34.85 -5.80 -7.18
C HIS A 433 -36.30 -6.25 -6.97
N SER A 434 -36.74 -7.32 -7.61
CA SER A 434 -38.08 -7.87 -7.43
C SER A 434 -38.19 -8.69 -6.15
N GLU A 435 -39.40 -8.82 -5.59
CA GLU A 435 -39.66 -9.70 -4.44
C GLU A 435 -39.32 -11.16 -4.83
N GLY A 436 -38.33 -11.75 -4.15
CA GLY A 436 -37.77 -13.06 -4.51
C GLY A 436 -36.50 -13.05 -5.38
N GLY A 437 -36.01 -11.87 -5.79
CA GLY A 437 -34.77 -11.68 -6.55
C GLY A 437 -34.85 -12.16 -8.01
N GLU A 438 -33.68 -12.33 -8.65
CA GLU A 438 -33.57 -12.84 -10.02
C GLU A 438 -34.16 -14.25 -10.17
N HIS A 439 -34.81 -14.51 -11.31
CA HIS A 439 -35.36 -15.84 -11.60
C HIS A 439 -34.24 -16.88 -11.75
N VAL A 440 -34.38 -18.03 -11.07
CA VAL A 440 -33.35 -19.08 -11.05
C VAL A 440 -33.77 -20.26 -11.93
N VAL A 441 -32.99 -20.52 -12.97
CA VAL A 441 -33.17 -21.62 -13.91
C VAL A 441 -32.30 -22.82 -13.52
N ALA A 442 -32.90 -24.01 -13.54
CA ALA A 442 -32.25 -25.28 -13.22
C ALA A 442 -31.52 -25.28 -11.86
N GLY A 443 -32.05 -24.53 -10.88
CA GLY A 443 -31.48 -24.39 -9.53
C GLY A 443 -30.09 -23.78 -9.47
N ARG A 444 -29.58 -23.20 -10.57
CA ARG A 444 -28.18 -22.76 -10.68
C ARG A 444 -28.00 -21.41 -11.34
N TYR A 445 -28.69 -21.13 -12.43
CA TYR A 445 -28.43 -19.95 -13.27
C TYR A 445 -29.45 -18.86 -13.00
N LYS A 446 -28.99 -17.72 -12.51
CA LYS A 446 -29.79 -16.49 -12.45
C LYS A 446 -29.80 -15.83 -13.83
N ILE A 447 -30.95 -15.28 -14.20
CA ILE A 447 -31.15 -14.53 -15.44
C ILE A 447 -31.44 -13.07 -15.12
N ASP A 448 -30.95 -12.14 -15.95
CA ASP A 448 -31.05 -10.70 -15.66
C ASP A 448 -32.52 -10.24 -15.56
N GLY A 449 -33.36 -10.64 -16.52
CA GLY A 449 -34.78 -10.31 -16.54
C GLY A 449 -35.65 -11.49 -16.93
N TYR A 450 -36.79 -11.66 -16.26
CA TYR A 450 -37.76 -12.70 -16.60
C TYR A 450 -39.19 -12.16 -16.65
N ILE A 451 -39.88 -12.40 -17.76
CA ILE A 451 -41.29 -12.05 -17.96
C ILE A 451 -42.10 -13.34 -17.87
N LYS A 452 -42.86 -13.49 -16.78
CA LYS A 452 -43.56 -14.72 -16.45
C LYS A 452 -44.70 -15.02 -17.42
N GLU A 453 -45.40 -13.98 -17.88
CA GLU A 453 -46.56 -14.08 -18.77
C GLU A 453 -46.17 -14.60 -20.16
N GLU A 454 -44.94 -14.32 -20.59
CA GLU A 454 -44.42 -14.68 -21.92
C GLU A 454 -43.49 -15.90 -21.90
N ASP A 455 -43.15 -16.41 -20.71
CA ASP A 455 -42.04 -17.34 -20.49
C ASP A 455 -40.77 -16.89 -21.25
N ARG A 456 -40.36 -15.64 -20.97
CA ARG A 456 -39.28 -14.94 -21.68
C ARG A 456 -38.16 -14.52 -20.73
N ALA A 457 -36.96 -14.99 -20.99
CA ALA A 457 -35.72 -14.51 -20.39
C ALA A 457 -35.10 -13.40 -21.24
N ILE A 458 -34.61 -12.35 -20.58
CA ILE A 458 -33.82 -11.28 -21.16
C ILE A 458 -32.44 -11.32 -20.48
N GLU A 459 -31.40 -11.56 -21.26
CA GLU A 459 -30.00 -11.56 -20.84
C GLU A 459 -29.28 -10.35 -21.41
N VAL A 460 -28.62 -9.56 -20.56
CA VAL A 460 -27.87 -8.37 -20.94
C VAL A 460 -26.37 -8.65 -20.85
N ASN A 461 -25.79 -9.06 -21.97
CA ASN A 461 -24.39 -9.47 -22.05
C ASN A 461 -23.45 -8.27 -22.09
N GLY A 462 -22.65 -8.11 -21.03
CA GLY A 462 -21.51 -7.18 -21.02
C GLY A 462 -20.43 -7.61 -22.02
N CYS A 463 -20.02 -6.72 -22.93
CA CYS A 463 -19.22 -7.12 -24.09
C CYS A 463 -17.86 -7.73 -23.69
N ALA A 464 -17.22 -7.19 -22.66
CA ALA A 464 -15.92 -7.66 -22.17
C ALA A 464 -16.01 -8.95 -21.35
N TRP A 465 -17.17 -9.23 -20.74
CA TRP A 465 -17.37 -10.37 -19.84
C TRP A 465 -17.88 -11.60 -20.59
N HIS A 466 -18.63 -11.40 -21.68
CA HIS A 466 -19.20 -12.46 -22.53
C HIS A 466 -18.52 -12.55 -23.91
N ALA A 467 -17.33 -11.97 -24.08
CA ALA A 467 -16.52 -12.11 -25.29
C ALA A 467 -17.25 -11.68 -26.59
N CYS A 468 -17.83 -10.47 -26.61
CA CYS A 468 -18.55 -9.96 -27.78
C CYS A 468 -17.65 -9.91 -29.03
N GLN A 469 -17.93 -10.76 -30.02
CA GLN A 469 -17.17 -10.86 -31.25
C GLN A 469 -17.17 -9.55 -32.05
N LYS A 470 -18.27 -8.77 -32.01
CA LYS A 470 -18.36 -7.45 -32.67
C LYS A 470 -17.38 -6.43 -32.08
N CYS A 471 -17.08 -6.52 -30.78
CA CYS A 471 -16.22 -5.55 -30.08
C CYS A 471 -14.76 -6.00 -29.96
N PHE A 472 -14.52 -7.30 -29.83
CA PHE A 472 -13.19 -7.85 -29.54
C PHE A 472 -12.56 -8.59 -30.73
N GLY A 473 -13.30 -8.76 -31.84
CA GLY A 473 -12.85 -9.47 -33.04
C GLY A 473 -12.81 -11.00 -32.84
N ASN A 474 -12.17 -11.69 -33.78
CA ASN A 474 -12.09 -13.16 -33.83
C ASN A 474 -10.78 -13.73 -33.27
N ASP A 475 -9.99 -12.93 -32.54
CA ASP A 475 -8.80 -13.46 -31.86
C ASP A 475 -9.22 -14.26 -30.62
N LEU A 476 -9.33 -15.57 -30.81
CA LEU A 476 -9.78 -16.52 -29.80
C LEU A 476 -8.81 -16.70 -28.62
N TYR A 477 -7.54 -16.32 -28.78
CA TYR A 477 -6.51 -16.46 -27.75
C TYR A 477 -6.35 -15.20 -26.89
N LYS A 478 -7.00 -14.10 -27.28
CA LYS A 478 -7.01 -12.86 -26.50
C LYS A 478 -7.51 -13.10 -25.08
N ILE A 479 -6.75 -12.63 -24.10
CA ILE A 479 -7.11 -12.70 -22.68
C ILE A 479 -8.02 -11.52 -22.32
N LEU A 480 -9.17 -11.85 -21.74
CA LEU A 480 -10.19 -10.91 -21.28
C LEU A 480 -9.95 -10.48 -19.82
N PRO A 481 -10.63 -9.42 -19.32
CA PRO A 481 -10.50 -8.96 -17.93
C PRO A 481 -10.78 -10.03 -16.85
N ASN A 482 -11.52 -11.07 -17.21
CA ASN A 482 -11.79 -12.23 -16.34
C ASN A 482 -10.61 -13.23 -16.25
N GLY A 483 -9.49 -12.96 -16.95
CA GLY A 483 -8.31 -13.81 -16.98
C GLY A 483 -8.42 -15.05 -17.89
N LYS A 484 -9.55 -15.22 -18.60
CA LYS A 484 -9.78 -16.31 -19.55
C LYS A 484 -9.56 -15.84 -20.99
N THR A 485 -9.28 -16.78 -21.88
CA THR A 485 -9.30 -16.54 -23.33
C THR A 485 -10.72 -16.26 -23.82
N MET A 486 -10.85 -15.54 -24.93
CA MET A 486 -12.11 -15.36 -25.67
C MET A 486 -12.81 -16.71 -25.93
N ALA A 487 -12.10 -17.70 -26.50
CA ALA A 487 -12.68 -19.02 -26.80
C ALA A 487 -13.33 -19.68 -25.58
N LYS A 488 -12.59 -19.74 -24.47
CA LYS A 488 -13.11 -20.35 -23.23
C LYS A 488 -14.32 -19.59 -22.66
N THR A 489 -14.34 -18.27 -22.80
CA THR A 489 -15.47 -17.46 -22.33
C THR A 489 -16.72 -17.70 -23.18
N ILE A 490 -16.59 -17.81 -24.51
CA ILE A 490 -17.67 -18.16 -25.42
C ILE A 490 -18.22 -19.56 -25.10
N GLU A 491 -17.33 -20.55 -24.96
CA GLU A 491 -17.71 -21.93 -24.63
C GLU A 491 -18.49 -22.01 -23.30
N ASP A 492 -18.04 -21.31 -22.27
CA ASP A 492 -18.71 -21.28 -20.97
C ASP A 492 -20.11 -20.62 -21.07
N ASP A 493 -20.25 -19.55 -21.87
CA ASP A 493 -21.51 -18.84 -22.08
C ASP A 493 -22.51 -19.66 -22.92
N GLU A 494 -22.04 -20.33 -23.98
CA GLU A 494 -22.86 -21.23 -24.80
C GLU A 494 -23.42 -22.40 -23.99
N ASN A 495 -22.59 -23.01 -23.14
CA ASN A 495 -23.03 -24.07 -22.23
C ASN A 495 -24.09 -23.59 -21.23
N ARG A 496 -23.93 -22.38 -20.69
CA ARG A 496 -24.93 -21.74 -19.82
C ARG A 496 -26.24 -21.50 -20.58
N LEU A 497 -26.18 -20.86 -21.75
CA LEU A 497 -27.35 -20.53 -22.56
C LEU A 497 -28.10 -21.77 -23.06
N ALA A 498 -27.38 -22.85 -23.37
CA ALA A 498 -27.99 -24.12 -23.75
C ALA A 498 -28.88 -24.70 -22.65
N ILE A 499 -28.49 -24.53 -21.38
CA ILE A 499 -29.30 -24.96 -20.24
C ILE A 499 -30.51 -24.04 -20.07
N ILE A 500 -30.33 -22.73 -20.19
CA ILE A 500 -31.42 -21.75 -20.05
C ILE A 500 -32.49 -21.99 -21.13
N ARG A 501 -32.09 -22.13 -22.40
CA ARG A 501 -32.99 -22.39 -23.54
C ARG A 501 -33.72 -23.72 -23.48
N ARG A 502 -33.25 -24.69 -22.68
CA ARG A 502 -33.98 -25.95 -22.43
C ARG A 502 -35.12 -25.79 -21.44
N ASN A 503 -35.08 -24.75 -20.60
CA ASN A 503 -36.02 -24.56 -19.51
C ASN A 503 -36.94 -23.34 -19.71
N ILE A 504 -36.61 -22.44 -20.63
CA ILE A 504 -37.38 -21.22 -20.93
C ILE A 504 -37.66 -21.15 -22.43
N LYS A 505 -38.92 -20.90 -22.80
CA LYS A 505 -39.39 -20.89 -24.19
C LYS A 505 -38.75 -19.80 -25.04
N ASN A 506 -38.66 -18.57 -24.52
CA ASN A 506 -38.11 -17.42 -25.24
C ASN A 506 -36.87 -16.88 -24.51
N VAL A 507 -35.73 -16.78 -25.19
CA VAL A 507 -34.48 -16.23 -24.60
C VAL A 507 -33.89 -15.17 -25.52
N ASP A 508 -33.99 -13.91 -25.10
CA ASP A 508 -33.39 -12.76 -25.78
C ASP A 508 -32.02 -12.45 -25.18
N ILE A 509 -31.02 -12.27 -26.05
CA ILE A 509 -29.67 -11.84 -25.64
C ILE A 509 -29.42 -10.47 -26.23
N ILE A 510 -29.23 -9.49 -25.37
CA ILE A 510 -29.00 -8.09 -25.73
C ILE A 510 -27.58 -7.73 -25.33
N TRP A 511 -26.77 -7.26 -26.29
CA TRP A 511 -25.39 -6.93 -26.02
C TRP A 511 -25.22 -5.49 -25.55
N GLU A 512 -24.26 -5.25 -24.65
CA GLU A 512 -23.90 -3.92 -24.18
C GLU A 512 -23.63 -2.93 -25.34
N CYS A 513 -22.95 -3.37 -26.40
CA CYS A 513 -22.70 -2.52 -27.57
C CYS A 513 -23.96 -2.14 -28.33
N GLU A 514 -24.98 -3.01 -28.34
CA GLU A 514 -26.27 -2.77 -28.98
C GLU A 514 -27.07 -1.77 -28.15
N ILE A 515 -27.09 -1.91 -26.81
CA ILE A 515 -27.69 -0.93 -25.90
C ILE A 515 -27.06 0.45 -26.10
N ARG A 516 -25.72 0.52 -26.16
CA ARG A 516 -25.01 1.78 -26.44
C ARG A 516 -25.39 2.38 -27.78
N GLN A 517 -25.64 1.57 -28.81
CA GLN A 517 -26.11 2.03 -30.12
C GLN A 517 -27.57 2.53 -30.05
N MET A 518 -28.44 1.84 -29.32
CA MET A 518 -29.83 2.25 -29.10
C MET A 518 -29.90 3.59 -28.36
N LEU A 519 -29.06 3.80 -27.34
CA LEU A 519 -28.96 5.06 -26.61
C LEU A 519 -28.53 6.23 -27.52
N ARG A 520 -27.63 5.99 -28.49
CA ARG A 520 -27.24 7.03 -29.46
C ARG A 520 -28.41 7.44 -30.37
N ARG A 521 -29.29 6.49 -30.71
CA ARG A 521 -30.39 6.70 -31.66
C ARG A 521 -31.68 7.19 -31.00
N SER A 522 -31.95 6.81 -29.75
CA SER A 522 -33.20 7.10 -29.06
C SER A 522 -33.03 8.17 -27.98
N LYS A 523 -33.73 9.29 -28.13
CA LYS A 523 -33.82 10.33 -27.08
C LYS A 523 -34.62 9.83 -25.87
N ASN A 524 -35.67 9.05 -26.10
CA ASN A 524 -36.53 8.52 -25.03
C ASN A 524 -35.78 7.53 -24.14
N MET A 525 -35.02 6.61 -24.74
CA MET A 525 -34.21 5.65 -23.98
C MET A 525 -33.15 6.37 -23.14
N ARG A 526 -32.49 7.40 -23.67
CA ARG A 526 -31.54 8.22 -22.90
C ARG A 526 -32.20 8.90 -21.70
N LYS A 527 -33.42 9.40 -21.86
CA LYS A 527 -34.17 10.03 -20.76
C LYS A 527 -34.54 9.00 -19.69
N SER A 528 -35.03 7.81 -20.07
CA SER A 528 -35.32 6.71 -19.13
C SER A 528 -34.05 6.28 -18.38
N PHE A 529 -32.94 6.07 -19.07
CA PHE A 529 -31.64 5.72 -18.46
C PHE A 529 -31.08 6.79 -17.51
N ALA A 530 -31.30 8.07 -17.82
CA ALA A 530 -30.87 9.18 -16.97
C ALA A 530 -31.77 9.35 -15.74
N ASN A 531 -33.05 8.99 -15.86
CA ASN A 531 -34.03 9.05 -14.78
C ASN A 531 -34.05 7.77 -13.93
N TYR A 532 -33.36 6.70 -14.33
CA TYR A 532 -33.23 5.48 -13.54
C TYR A 532 -32.58 5.82 -12.19
N HIS A 533 -33.37 5.64 -11.14
CA HIS A 533 -32.88 5.67 -9.78
C HIS A 533 -32.61 4.23 -9.36
N ASN A 534 -31.34 3.90 -9.10
CA ASN A 534 -31.00 2.59 -8.59
C ASN A 534 -31.61 2.43 -7.19
N LYS A 535 -32.70 1.66 -7.11
CA LYS A 535 -33.41 1.34 -5.86
C LYS A 535 -32.66 0.30 -5.02
N GLY A 536 -31.52 -0.17 -5.51
CA GLY A 536 -30.62 -1.06 -4.80
C GLY A 536 -30.03 -0.42 -3.54
N PRO A 537 -29.23 -1.21 -2.81
CA PRO A 537 -28.70 -0.79 -1.52
C PRO A 537 -27.75 0.39 -1.62
N ILE A 538 -27.69 1.20 -0.56
CA ILE A 538 -26.74 2.31 -0.47
C ILE A 538 -25.32 1.74 -0.54
N ASN A 539 -24.54 2.21 -1.51
CA ASN A 539 -23.11 1.93 -1.52
C ASN A 539 -22.42 2.80 -0.46
N ILE A 540 -22.22 2.22 0.73
CA ILE A 540 -21.59 2.88 1.89
C ILE A 540 -20.23 3.52 1.51
N ARG A 541 -19.51 2.98 0.53
CA ARG A 541 -18.23 3.57 0.09
C ARG A 541 -18.41 4.94 -0.57
N ASP A 542 -19.52 5.18 -1.23
CA ASP A 542 -19.81 6.47 -1.88
C ASP A 542 -20.01 7.59 -0.85
N CYS A 543 -20.35 7.24 0.40
CA CYS A 543 -20.38 8.20 1.51
C CYS A 543 -18.99 8.79 1.83
N TYR A 544 -17.89 8.10 1.50
CA TYR A 544 -16.54 8.67 1.62
C TYR A 544 -16.18 9.60 0.45
N PHE A 545 -17.01 9.66 -0.59
CA PHE A 545 -16.78 10.46 -1.80
C PHE A 545 -17.75 11.66 -1.94
N GLY A 546 -18.54 11.99 -0.91
CA GLY A 546 -19.41 13.18 -0.86
C GLY A 546 -18.89 14.27 0.10
N GLY A 547 -18.92 15.57 -0.19
CA GLY A 547 -19.44 16.27 -1.36
C GLY A 547 -18.52 17.43 -1.72
N ARG A 548 -18.37 17.70 -3.03
CA ARG A 548 -17.81 18.98 -3.47
C ARG A 548 -18.84 20.04 -3.11
N THR A 549 -18.48 20.95 -2.21
CA THR A 549 -19.22 22.21 -2.05
C THR A 549 -19.07 23.00 -3.35
N GLY A 550 -20.12 23.04 -4.15
CA GLY A 550 -20.18 23.92 -5.32
C GLY A 550 -20.74 25.28 -4.89
N PRO A 551 -20.04 26.39 -5.12
CA PRO A 551 -20.65 27.70 -4.90
C PRO A 551 -21.86 27.84 -5.83
N LEU A 552 -23.05 28.14 -5.28
CA LEU A 552 -24.24 28.48 -6.08
C LEU A 552 -24.05 29.80 -6.84
N GLN A 553 -23.26 30.70 -6.26
CA GLN A 553 -22.93 32.00 -6.83
C GLN A 553 -21.50 32.37 -6.44
N MET A 554 -20.69 32.81 -7.41
CA MET A 554 -19.28 33.15 -7.20
C MET A 554 -19.09 34.54 -6.56
N TYR A 555 -20.06 35.43 -6.74
CA TYR A 555 -20.07 36.80 -6.21
C TYR A 555 -21.50 37.24 -5.94
N PHE A 556 -21.80 37.64 -4.71
CA PHE A 556 -23.08 38.21 -4.30
C PHE A 556 -22.81 39.49 -3.53
N ASP A 557 -23.37 40.61 -3.99
CA ASP A 557 -23.23 41.92 -3.36
C ASP A 557 -24.31 42.06 -2.28
N ALA A 558 -23.93 41.80 -1.03
CA ALA A 558 -24.86 41.75 0.09
C ALA A 558 -25.08 43.14 0.69
N ASP A 559 -26.30 43.67 0.52
CA ASP A 559 -26.75 44.88 1.22
C ASP A 559 -26.96 44.59 2.73
N ALA A 560 -26.33 45.38 3.60
CA ALA A 560 -26.40 45.24 5.06
C ALA A 560 -27.81 45.48 5.65
N GLU A 561 -28.69 46.19 4.95
CA GLU A 561 -30.07 46.43 5.41
C GLU A 561 -31.00 45.26 5.07
N GLN A 562 -30.73 44.55 3.97
CA GLN A 562 -31.59 43.48 3.44
C GLN A 562 -31.03 42.07 3.65
N HIS A 563 -29.74 41.93 3.90
CA HIS A 563 -29.06 40.64 3.97
C HIS A 563 -28.31 40.46 5.29
N LYS A 564 -28.35 39.22 5.80
CA LYS A 564 -27.48 38.75 6.87
C LYS A 564 -26.57 37.66 6.33
N ILE A 565 -25.27 37.82 6.54
CA ILE A 565 -24.28 36.81 6.15
C ILE A 565 -24.14 35.81 7.31
N GLY A 566 -24.57 34.58 7.09
CA GLY A 566 -24.31 33.45 7.99
C GLY A 566 -23.10 32.65 7.51
N TYR A 567 -22.13 32.41 8.38
CA TYR A 567 -21.03 31.49 8.13
C TYR A 567 -21.19 30.27 9.03
N LEU A 568 -21.33 29.08 8.42
CA LEU A 568 -21.17 27.83 9.14
C LEU A 568 -19.72 27.38 8.95
N ASP A 569 -18.97 27.28 10.05
CA ASP A 569 -17.60 26.78 10.02
C ASP A 569 -17.56 25.28 9.74
N PHE A 570 -17.73 24.94 8.46
CA PHE A 570 -17.67 23.57 7.97
C PHE A 570 -16.26 22.97 8.13
N ASN A 571 -15.22 23.81 8.11
CA ASN A 571 -13.83 23.39 8.24
C ASN A 571 -13.57 22.82 9.64
N SER A 572 -14.14 23.44 10.68
CA SER A 572 -14.06 22.94 12.06
C SER A 572 -15.16 21.92 12.38
N LEU A 573 -16.29 21.95 11.68
CA LEU A 573 -17.37 20.98 11.88
C LEU A 573 -16.90 19.54 11.64
N TYR A 574 -16.09 19.30 10.60
CA TYR A 574 -15.61 17.94 10.31
C TYR A 574 -14.69 17.38 11.41
N PRO A 575 -13.61 18.06 11.85
CA PRO A 575 -12.82 17.65 13.01
C PRO A 575 -13.63 17.55 14.30
N SER A 576 -14.54 18.50 14.57
CA SER A 576 -15.40 18.49 15.75
C SER A 576 -16.30 17.25 15.78
N THR A 577 -16.92 16.93 14.63
CA THR A 577 -17.76 15.72 14.47
C THR A 577 -16.93 14.45 14.69
N ILE A 578 -15.73 14.36 14.08
CA ILE A 578 -14.83 13.23 14.29
C ILE A 578 -14.44 13.07 15.78
N ALA A 579 -14.22 14.18 16.48
CA ALA A 579 -13.77 14.15 17.87
C ALA A 579 -14.89 13.84 18.87
N THR A 580 -16.12 14.26 18.58
CA THR A 580 -17.23 14.25 19.54
C THR A 580 -18.31 13.21 19.24
N THR A 581 -18.42 12.75 18.00
CA THR A 581 -19.50 11.86 17.56
C THR A 581 -19.05 10.41 17.54
N ALA A 582 -19.91 9.51 18.03
CA ALA A 582 -19.66 8.08 17.95
C ALA A 582 -19.78 7.59 16.49
N PHE A 583 -18.75 6.91 15.99
CA PHE A 583 -18.80 6.24 14.69
C PHE A 583 -19.57 4.91 14.79
N PRO A 584 -20.28 4.50 13.73
CA PRO A 584 -20.88 3.18 13.68
C PRO A 584 -19.78 2.10 13.77
N VAL A 585 -20.00 1.11 14.63
CA VAL A 585 -19.10 -0.03 14.86
C VAL A 585 -19.83 -1.34 14.61
N GLY A 586 -19.08 -2.39 14.35
CA GLY A 586 -19.62 -3.70 14.00
C GLY A 586 -20.27 -3.78 12.62
N HIS A 587 -20.87 -4.93 12.33
CA HIS A 587 -21.62 -5.14 11.10
C HIS A 587 -23.05 -4.60 11.28
N PRO A 588 -23.61 -3.88 10.28
CA PRO A 588 -24.97 -3.37 10.37
C PRO A 588 -25.98 -4.53 10.35
N LYS A 589 -27.12 -4.32 10.98
CA LYS A 589 -28.31 -5.15 10.75
C LYS A 589 -29.01 -4.63 9.51
N ILE A 590 -29.08 -5.46 8.49
CA ILE A 590 -29.76 -5.13 7.23
C ILE A 590 -31.25 -5.43 7.42
N HIS A 591 -32.08 -4.43 7.23
CA HIS A 591 -33.53 -4.56 7.18
C HIS A 591 -33.98 -4.35 5.74
N VAL A 592 -34.47 -5.40 5.08
CA VAL A 592 -35.10 -5.27 3.77
C VAL A 592 -36.53 -4.79 4.00
N VAL A 593 -36.76 -3.49 3.83
CA VAL A 593 -38.07 -2.86 4.01
C VAL A 593 -38.85 -2.95 2.69
N PRO A 594 -40.08 -3.51 2.68
CA PRO A 594 -40.92 -3.54 1.49
C PRO A 594 -41.13 -2.13 0.92
N LEU A 595 -41.16 -2.01 -0.41
CA LEU A 595 -41.33 -0.72 -1.12
C LEU A 595 -42.56 0.08 -0.65
N ALA A 596 -43.63 -0.60 -0.25
CA ALA A 596 -44.84 0.02 0.28
C ALA A 596 -44.62 0.81 1.58
N GLU A 597 -43.57 0.49 2.33
CA GLU A 597 -43.25 1.04 3.65
C GLU A 597 -42.12 2.08 3.60
N GLN A 598 -41.46 2.25 2.45
CA GLN A 598 -40.35 3.20 2.24
C GLN A 598 -40.84 4.65 2.03
N LYS A 599 -41.76 5.15 2.86
CA LYS A 599 -42.13 6.58 2.88
C LYS A 599 -41.08 7.36 3.67
N VAL A 600 -40.01 7.78 3.00
CA VAL A 600 -39.03 8.70 3.61
C VAL A 600 -39.48 10.13 3.33
N ASN A 601 -39.94 10.83 4.37
CA ASN A 601 -40.29 12.25 4.26
C ASN A 601 -39.01 13.07 4.46
N TRP A 602 -38.39 13.50 3.36
CA TRP A 602 -37.12 14.26 3.38
C TRP A 602 -37.29 15.74 3.75
N ASN A 603 -38.52 16.18 4.08
CA ASN A 603 -38.87 17.57 4.36
C ASN A 603 -39.26 17.81 5.82
N SER A 604 -38.51 17.26 6.77
CA SER A 604 -38.68 17.56 8.21
C SER A 604 -37.51 18.37 8.74
#